data_AF-A0A843J396-F1
#
_entry.id   AF-A0A843J396-F1
#
_cell.length_a   1.000
_cell.length_b   1.000
_cell.length_c   1.000
_cell.angle_alpha   90.00
_cell.angle_beta   90.00
_cell.angle_gamma   90.00
#
_symmetry.space_group_name_H-M   'P 1'
#
loop_
_entity.id
_entity.type
_entity.pdbx_description
1 polymer ?
#
loop_
_entity_poly.entity_id
_entity_poly.type
_entity_poly.pdbx_seq_one_letter_code
_entity_poly.pdbx_strand_id
1 'polypeptide(L)'
;GREFNKIDTDSRKAEDIIRAVLDNRIVLNAGFFPEEGKYNRTACTKCYRQFTPEETEKCGGRCECGGKIKIGVRDRALSKSVPAESFDGKRLSRPPYLHIIPLAEIIAGVLNAASPNTKQCKTLYSALVSEFGTEIDVLTSVPTENMAQVSAPVADAVKRFREGRITLHPGGGGMYGTFEI
;
A
#
# COMPACT_ATOMS: atom_id res chain seq x y z
N GLY A 1 -12.57 4.18 -1.30
CA GLY A 1 -12.14 2.84 -1.79
C GLY A 1 -10.73 2.62 -1.33
N ARG A 2 -10.40 1.42 -0.82
CA ARG A 2 -9.07 1.14 -0.26
C ARG A 2 -7.98 1.02 -1.33
N GLU A 3 -8.37 0.67 -2.55
CA GLU A 3 -7.56 0.77 -3.76
C GLU A 3 -8.44 1.41 -4.84
N PHE A 4 -7.86 2.24 -5.69
CA PHE A 4 -8.57 2.92 -6.77
C PHE A 4 -7.65 3.36 -7.90
N ASN A 5 -8.26 3.81 -9.00
CA ASN A 5 -7.56 4.33 -10.16
C ASN A 5 -8.01 5.77 -10.38
N LYS A 6 -7.08 6.67 -10.70
CA LYS A 6 -7.42 7.95 -11.33
C LYS A 6 -7.34 7.74 -12.83
N ILE A 7 -8.47 7.87 -13.51
CA ILE A 7 -8.58 7.63 -14.95
C ILE A 7 -8.89 8.96 -15.61
N ASP A 8 -8.12 9.31 -16.62
CA ASP A 8 -8.47 10.38 -17.54
C ASP A 8 -9.49 9.79 -18.53
N THR A 9 -10.75 10.23 -18.43
CA THR A 9 -11.88 9.73 -19.23
C THR A 9 -12.78 10.89 -19.67
N ASP A 10 -13.37 10.78 -20.85
CA ASP A 10 -14.22 11.81 -21.44
C ASP A 10 -15.60 11.87 -20.73
N SER A 11 -16.04 10.73 -20.17
CA SER A 11 -17.27 10.66 -19.38
C SER A 11 -17.22 9.52 -18.34
N ARG A 12 -18.27 9.43 -17.49
CA ARG A 12 -18.45 8.35 -16.50
C ARG A 12 -19.16 7.10 -17.06
N LYS A 13 -19.41 7.05 -18.37
CA LYS A 13 -19.99 5.86 -19.02
C LYS A 13 -18.98 4.72 -19.06
N ALA A 14 -19.45 3.49 -18.92
CA ALA A 14 -18.58 2.31 -18.90
C ALA A 14 -17.74 2.18 -20.17
N GLU A 15 -18.32 2.50 -21.34
CA GLU A 15 -17.64 2.46 -22.64
C GLU A 15 -16.41 3.37 -22.71
N ASP A 16 -16.55 4.62 -22.23
CA ASP A 16 -15.47 5.60 -22.22
C ASP A 16 -14.38 5.22 -21.21
N ILE A 17 -14.76 4.68 -20.05
CA ILE A 17 -13.82 4.18 -19.03
C ILE A 17 -13.01 2.99 -19.58
N ILE A 18 -13.67 2.03 -20.24
CA ILE A 18 -12.98 0.88 -20.85
C ILE A 18 -12.01 1.35 -21.93
N ARG A 19 -12.45 2.29 -22.80
CA ARG A 19 -11.59 2.89 -23.82
C ARG A 19 -10.37 3.57 -23.20
N ALA A 20 -10.55 4.37 -22.16
CA ALA A 20 -9.45 5.01 -21.46
C ALA A 20 -8.43 4.00 -20.89
N VAL A 21 -8.88 2.86 -20.37
CA VAL A 21 -7.97 1.80 -19.89
C VAL A 21 -7.19 1.17 -21.06
N LEU A 22 -7.84 0.89 -22.18
CA LEU A 22 -7.20 0.32 -23.37
C LEU A 22 -6.20 1.29 -24.02
N ASP A 23 -6.49 2.59 -23.98
CA ASP A 23 -5.66 3.66 -24.51
C ASP A 23 -4.55 4.11 -23.53
N ASN A 24 -4.34 3.37 -22.43
CA ASN A 24 -3.33 3.66 -21.40
C ASN A 24 -3.48 5.07 -20.76
N ARG A 25 -4.73 5.55 -20.60
CA ARG A 25 -5.10 6.83 -19.96
C ARG A 25 -5.32 6.72 -18.44
N ILE A 26 -4.69 5.74 -17.80
CA ILE A 26 -4.66 5.68 -16.34
C ILE A 26 -3.63 6.69 -15.86
N VAL A 27 -4.04 7.65 -15.03
CA VAL A 27 -3.16 8.71 -14.51
C VAL A 27 -2.34 8.19 -13.33
N LEU A 28 -2.98 7.46 -12.41
CA LEU A 28 -2.30 6.79 -11.29
C LEU A 28 -3.14 5.62 -10.79
N ASN A 29 -2.47 4.62 -10.23
CA ASN A 29 -3.07 3.60 -9.38
C ASN A 29 -2.77 3.94 -7.92
N ALA A 30 -3.72 3.74 -7.01
CA ALA A 30 -3.51 3.96 -5.59
C ALA A 30 -3.96 2.74 -4.79
N GLY A 31 -3.21 2.39 -3.75
CA GLY A 31 -3.54 1.27 -2.87
C GLY A 31 -2.47 1.03 -1.81
N PHE A 32 -2.56 -0.08 -1.10
CA PHE A 32 -1.68 -0.37 0.03
C PHE A 32 -0.22 -0.59 -0.35
N PHE A 33 0.67 -0.55 0.65
CA PHE A 33 1.98 -1.18 0.51
C PHE A 33 1.79 -2.71 0.44
N PRO A 34 2.27 -3.39 -0.60
CA PRO A 34 2.20 -4.84 -0.67
C PRO A 34 2.81 -5.54 0.55
N GLU A 35 3.81 -4.92 1.18
CA GLU A 35 4.50 -5.34 2.40
C GLU A 35 3.54 -5.57 3.56
N GLU A 36 2.44 -4.83 3.67
CA GLU A 36 1.45 -5.04 4.73
C GLU A 36 0.71 -6.38 4.57
N GLY A 37 0.71 -6.98 3.38
CA GLY A 37 -0.02 -8.22 3.10
C GLY A 37 0.41 -9.42 3.96
N LYS A 38 -0.57 -10.19 4.47
CA LYS A 38 -0.36 -11.40 5.31
C LYS A 38 0.61 -12.43 4.76
N TYR A 39 0.73 -12.49 3.44
CA TYR A 39 1.54 -13.46 2.71
C TYR A 39 2.52 -12.76 1.78
N ASN A 40 3.02 -11.57 2.15
CA ASN A 40 3.95 -10.84 1.30
C ASN A 40 5.27 -11.59 1.12
N ARG A 41 5.97 -11.88 2.24
CA ARG A 41 7.22 -12.65 2.27
C ARG A 41 6.96 -14.12 2.58
N THR A 42 7.85 -14.99 2.10
CA THR A 42 7.85 -16.40 2.48
C THR A 42 8.17 -16.52 3.97
N ALA A 43 7.30 -17.18 4.73
CA ALA A 43 7.46 -17.32 6.17
C ALA A 43 6.77 -18.56 6.73
N CYS A 44 7.17 -18.95 7.94
CA CYS A 44 6.51 -19.99 8.72
C CYS A 44 5.11 -19.54 9.15
N THR A 45 4.11 -20.42 9.07
CA THR A 45 2.73 -20.11 9.51
C THR A 45 2.50 -20.19 11.01
N LYS A 46 3.54 -20.49 11.79
CA LYS A 46 3.45 -20.67 13.25
C LYS A 46 4.28 -19.64 14.00
N CYS A 47 5.58 -19.55 13.69
CA CYS A 47 6.47 -18.59 14.34
C CYS A 47 6.73 -17.33 13.49
N TYR A 48 6.20 -17.25 12.27
CA TYR A 48 6.33 -16.11 11.36
C TYR A 48 7.76 -15.71 10.97
N ARG A 49 8.77 -16.51 11.34
CA ARG A 49 10.13 -16.40 10.80
C ARG A 49 10.06 -16.38 9.28
N GLN A 50 10.66 -15.36 8.69
CA GLN A 50 10.78 -15.24 7.24
C GLN A 50 11.93 -16.11 6.73
N PHE A 51 11.81 -16.60 5.50
CA PHE A 51 12.77 -17.49 4.88
C PHE A 51 13.15 -16.96 3.50
N THR A 52 14.42 -17.08 3.15
CA THR A 52 14.85 -16.91 1.75
C THR A 52 14.44 -18.12 0.90
N PRO A 53 14.48 -18.00 -0.44
CA PRO A 53 14.29 -19.16 -1.32
C PRO A 53 15.25 -20.31 -1.00
N GLU A 54 16.52 -20.01 -0.76
CA GLU A 54 17.57 -21.01 -0.46
C GLU A 54 17.32 -21.71 0.88
N GLU A 55 16.91 -20.96 1.91
CA GLU A 55 16.55 -21.56 3.20
C GLU A 55 15.32 -22.46 3.06
N THR A 56 14.31 -22.02 2.30
CA THR A 56 13.06 -22.75 2.08
C THR A 56 13.32 -24.10 1.40
N GLU A 57 14.23 -24.13 0.42
CA GLU A 57 14.66 -25.35 -0.26
C GLU A 57 15.38 -26.31 0.69
N LYS A 58 16.37 -25.81 1.45
CA LYS A 58 17.16 -26.61 2.40
C LYS A 58 16.31 -27.30 3.47
N CYS A 59 15.26 -26.65 3.95
CA CYS A 59 14.39 -27.21 5.00
C CYS A 59 13.15 -27.94 4.46
N GLY A 60 13.05 -28.17 3.15
CA GLY A 60 11.95 -28.91 2.52
C GLY A 60 10.56 -28.33 2.81
N GLY A 61 10.48 -27.00 3.00
CA GLY A 61 9.23 -26.31 3.32
C GLY A 61 8.71 -26.50 4.76
N ARG A 62 9.53 -26.99 5.69
CA ARG A 62 9.20 -27.08 7.12
C ARG A 62 10.14 -26.25 7.98
N CYS A 63 9.57 -25.47 8.90
CA CYS A 63 10.33 -24.73 9.89
C CYS A 63 10.70 -25.64 11.07
N GLU A 64 11.83 -25.36 11.71
CA GLU A 64 12.29 -26.04 12.93
C GLU A 64 11.27 -26.03 14.08
N CYS A 65 10.37 -25.04 14.13
CA CYS A 65 9.28 -24.98 15.13
C CYS A 65 8.11 -25.97 14.84
N GLY A 66 8.24 -26.78 13.80
CA GLY A 66 7.23 -27.73 13.29
C GLY A 66 6.18 -27.10 12.37
N GLY A 67 6.23 -25.78 12.14
CA GLY A 67 5.28 -25.09 11.26
C GLY A 67 5.57 -25.27 9.77
N LYS A 68 4.54 -25.15 8.95
CA LYS A 68 4.68 -25.15 7.48
C LYS A 68 5.22 -23.80 7.01
N ILE A 69 6.14 -23.81 6.05
CA ILE A 69 6.57 -22.59 5.36
C ILE A 69 5.62 -22.34 4.19
N LYS A 70 5.09 -21.11 4.10
CA LYS A 70 4.22 -20.67 3.01
C LYS A 70 4.99 -19.70 2.13
N ILE A 71 5.03 -20.00 0.84
CA ILE A 71 5.63 -19.12 -0.18
C ILE A 71 4.87 -17.81 -0.22
N GLY A 72 5.61 -16.70 -0.13
CA GLY A 72 5.08 -15.35 -0.20
C GLY A 72 4.75 -14.92 -1.63
N VAL A 73 3.83 -13.96 -1.76
CA VAL A 73 3.40 -13.38 -3.05
C VAL A 73 4.58 -12.69 -3.74
N ARG A 74 5.44 -11.97 -3.02
CA ARG A 74 6.63 -11.37 -3.63
C ARG A 74 7.55 -12.45 -4.21
N ASP A 75 7.84 -13.49 -3.43
CA ASP A 75 8.81 -14.50 -3.86
C ASP A 75 8.26 -15.33 -5.03
N ARG A 76 6.94 -15.58 -5.04
CA ARG A 76 6.24 -16.17 -6.20
C ARG A 76 6.28 -15.27 -7.44
N ALA A 77 6.20 -13.94 -7.27
CA ALA A 77 6.31 -13.00 -8.37
C ALA A 77 7.75 -12.95 -8.92
N LEU A 78 8.74 -12.92 -8.03
CA LEU A 78 10.17 -12.96 -8.40
C LEU A 78 10.55 -14.26 -9.10
N SER A 79 10.03 -15.41 -8.66
CA SER A 79 10.29 -16.70 -9.32
C SER A 79 9.72 -16.79 -10.74
N LYS A 80 8.88 -15.84 -11.15
CA LYS A 80 8.29 -15.73 -12.48
C LYS A 80 8.76 -14.50 -13.24
N SER A 81 9.56 -13.64 -12.60
CA SER A 81 10.06 -12.43 -13.25
C SER A 81 11.10 -12.81 -14.29
N VAL A 82 11.03 -12.17 -15.46
CA VAL A 82 12.08 -12.23 -16.47
C VAL A 82 12.99 -10.99 -16.31
N PRO A 83 14.29 -11.10 -16.63
CA PRO A 83 15.19 -9.95 -16.60
C PRO A 83 14.66 -8.79 -17.45
N ALA A 84 14.88 -7.56 -16.98
CA ALA A 84 14.43 -6.36 -17.70
C ALA A 84 15.05 -6.27 -19.12
N GLU A 85 16.25 -6.80 -19.28
CA GLU A 85 17.00 -6.88 -20.55
C GLU A 85 16.34 -7.81 -21.57
N SER A 86 15.45 -8.71 -21.13
CA SER A 86 14.74 -9.65 -22.01
C SER A 86 13.51 -9.02 -22.68
N PHE A 87 13.19 -7.75 -22.41
CA PHE A 87 12.08 -7.04 -23.05
C PHE A 87 12.57 -6.29 -24.30
N ASP A 88 11.79 -6.37 -25.38
CA ASP A 88 12.04 -5.79 -26.71
C ASP A 88 11.92 -4.25 -26.79
N GLY A 89 12.03 -3.55 -25.65
CA GLY A 89 11.92 -2.10 -25.57
C GLY A 89 10.48 -1.54 -25.65
N LYS A 90 9.45 -2.36 -25.90
CA LYS A 90 8.04 -1.91 -25.91
C LYS A 90 7.41 -1.85 -24.52
N ARG A 91 8.13 -1.30 -23.55
CA ARG A 91 7.56 -1.12 -22.21
C ARG A 91 6.59 0.05 -22.28
N LEU A 92 5.29 -0.26 -22.30
CA LEU A 92 4.25 0.76 -22.13
C LEU A 92 4.59 1.60 -20.90
N SER A 93 4.49 2.92 -21.02
CA SER A 93 4.62 3.82 -19.88
C SER A 93 3.62 3.41 -18.83
N ARG A 94 4.11 2.89 -17.69
CA ARG A 94 3.25 2.40 -16.61
C ARG A 94 2.94 3.59 -15.71
N PRO A 95 1.67 3.85 -15.40
CA PRO A 95 1.32 4.90 -14.46
C PRO A 95 1.96 4.65 -13.09
N PRO A 96 2.22 5.72 -12.33
CA PRO A 96 2.73 5.59 -10.97
C PRO A 96 1.73 4.85 -10.07
N TYR A 97 2.26 4.12 -9.10
CA TYR A 97 1.49 3.52 -8.02
C TYR A 97 1.71 4.33 -6.74
N LEU A 98 0.67 5.00 -6.25
CA LEU A 98 0.68 5.76 -5.02
C LEU A 98 0.30 4.86 -3.85
N HIS A 99 1.26 4.58 -2.98
CA HIS A 99 1.02 3.79 -1.77
C HIS A 99 0.34 4.65 -0.70
N ILE A 100 -0.83 4.19 -0.25
CA ILE A 100 -1.65 4.85 0.77
C ILE A 100 -2.25 3.82 1.71
N ILE A 101 -2.55 4.28 2.92
CA ILE A 101 -3.44 3.59 3.86
C ILE A 101 -4.61 4.52 4.20
N PRO A 102 -5.72 4.01 4.78
CA PRO A 102 -6.83 4.86 5.17
C PRO A 102 -6.38 6.02 6.08
N LEU A 103 -6.93 7.21 5.85
CA LEU A 103 -6.56 8.41 6.62
C LEU A 103 -6.77 8.21 8.13
N ALA A 104 -7.79 7.46 8.52
CA ALA A 104 -8.04 7.13 9.92
C ALA A 104 -6.91 6.31 10.56
N GLU A 105 -6.25 5.42 9.81
CA GLU A 105 -5.10 4.64 10.28
C GLU A 105 -3.85 5.52 10.43
N ILE A 106 -3.63 6.45 9.49
CA ILE A 106 -2.56 7.46 9.60
C ILE A 106 -2.76 8.29 10.87
N ILE A 107 -3.98 8.80 11.08
CA ILE A 107 -4.34 9.58 12.26
C ILE A 107 -4.13 8.77 13.54
N ALA A 108 -4.55 7.50 13.57
CA ALA A 108 -4.37 6.64 14.74
C ALA A 108 -2.88 6.44 15.07
N GLY A 109 -2.04 6.18 14.06
CA GLY A 109 -0.60 6.06 14.22
C GLY A 109 0.05 7.33 14.75
N VAL A 110 -0.27 8.48 14.14
CA VAL A 110 0.24 9.79 14.56
C VAL A 110 -0.16 10.15 15.99
N LEU A 111 -1.39 9.84 16.39
CA LEU A 111 -1.91 10.12 17.73
C LEU A 111 -1.56 9.04 18.77
N ASN A 112 -0.86 7.97 18.37
CA ASN A 112 -0.65 6.76 19.20
C ASN A 112 -1.95 6.26 19.83
N ALA A 113 -3.05 6.31 19.06
CA ALA A 113 -4.37 5.95 19.53
C ALA A 113 -4.55 4.43 19.51
N ALA A 114 -5.31 3.89 20.46
CA ALA A 114 -5.60 2.46 20.53
C ALA A 114 -6.36 1.92 19.29
N SER A 115 -7.07 2.79 18.56
CA SER A 115 -7.69 2.46 17.28
C SER A 115 -8.06 3.72 16.47
N PRO A 116 -8.25 3.59 15.13
CA PRO A 116 -8.84 4.65 14.30
C PRO A 116 -10.27 5.04 14.72
N ASN A 117 -10.94 4.23 15.54
CA ASN A 117 -12.32 4.47 15.97
C ASN A 117 -12.46 5.33 17.22
N THR A 118 -11.35 5.73 17.85
CA THR A 118 -11.37 6.61 19.02
C THR A 118 -12.00 7.96 18.69
N LYS A 119 -12.62 8.61 19.69
CA LYS A 119 -13.30 9.91 19.51
C LYS A 119 -12.35 10.96 18.90
N GLN A 120 -11.12 11.03 19.39
CA GLN A 120 -10.11 11.95 18.88
C GLN A 120 -9.76 11.71 17.39
N CYS A 121 -9.61 10.44 16.98
CA CYS A 121 -9.31 10.11 15.58
C CYS A 121 -10.48 10.50 14.67
N LYS A 122 -11.71 10.18 15.08
CA LYS A 122 -12.92 10.53 14.33
C LYS A 122 -13.09 12.03 14.19
N THR A 123 -12.86 12.80 15.27
CA THR A 123 -12.94 14.26 15.21
C THR A 123 -11.93 14.84 14.21
N LEU A 124 -10.68 14.39 14.28
CA LEU A 124 -9.63 14.89 13.38
C LEU A 124 -9.85 14.47 11.92
N TYR A 125 -10.29 13.22 11.70
CA TYR A 125 -10.70 12.74 10.39
C TYR A 125 -11.81 13.61 9.80
N SER A 126 -12.87 13.85 10.56
CA SER A 126 -13.99 14.68 10.13
C SER A 126 -13.57 16.11 9.84
N ALA A 127 -12.67 16.69 10.63
CA ALA A 127 -12.15 18.05 10.38
C ALA A 127 -11.40 18.13 9.05
N LEU A 128 -10.49 17.19 8.78
CA LEU A 128 -9.72 17.15 7.53
C LEU A 128 -10.61 16.94 6.31
N VAL A 129 -11.55 15.99 6.38
CA VAL A 129 -12.45 15.69 5.27
C VAL A 129 -13.44 16.83 5.04
N SER A 130 -13.99 17.43 6.09
CA SER A 130 -14.94 18.55 5.94
C SER A 130 -14.29 19.80 5.34
N GLU A 131 -13.02 20.06 5.66
CA GLU A 131 -12.27 21.21 5.13
C GLU A 131 -11.79 20.96 3.69
N PHE A 132 -11.31 19.76 3.38
CA PHE A 132 -10.58 19.49 2.14
C PHE A 132 -11.31 18.57 1.15
N GLY A 133 -12.58 18.23 1.41
CA GLY A 133 -13.44 17.48 0.49
C GLY A 133 -13.57 16.00 0.86
N THR A 134 -12.79 15.13 0.24
CA THR A 134 -12.85 13.68 0.50
C THR A 134 -11.54 13.16 1.09
N GLU A 135 -11.60 11.97 1.70
CA GLU A 135 -10.39 11.26 2.13
C GLU A 135 -9.40 11.05 0.96
N ILE A 136 -9.91 10.78 -0.25
CA ILE A 136 -9.06 10.63 -1.44
C ILE A 136 -8.33 11.94 -1.75
N ASP A 137 -9.01 13.09 -1.64
CA ASP A 137 -8.39 14.39 -1.88
C ASP A 137 -7.29 14.66 -0.84
N VAL A 138 -7.59 14.43 0.45
CA VAL A 138 -6.63 14.58 1.55
C VAL A 138 -5.41 13.68 1.38
N LEU A 139 -5.59 12.43 0.97
CA LEU A 139 -4.47 11.49 0.80
C LEU A 139 -3.65 11.74 -0.47
N THR A 140 -4.23 12.34 -1.52
CA THR A 140 -3.59 12.39 -2.84
C THR A 140 -3.19 13.78 -3.33
N SER A 141 -4.07 14.79 -3.24
CA SER A 141 -3.94 16.02 -4.02
C SER A 141 -3.86 17.28 -3.19
N VAL A 142 -4.46 17.30 -2.00
CA VAL A 142 -4.44 18.47 -1.11
C VAL A 142 -2.99 18.79 -0.70
N PRO A 143 -2.53 20.05 -0.84
CA PRO A 143 -1.20 20.45 -0.37
C PRO A 143 -1.02 20.22 1.13
N THR A 144 0.12 19.66 1.53
CA THR A 144 0.40 19.31 2.93
C THR A 144 0.49 20.56 3.82
N GLU A 145 0.85 21.70 3.25
CA GLU A 145 0.92 23.00 3.92
C GLU A 145 -0.46 23.48 4.41
N ASN A 146 -1.51 23.18 3.63
CA ASN A 146 -2.88 23.49 4.00
C ASN A 146 -3.35 22.56 5.12
N MET A 147 -3.08 21.26 5.00
CA MET A 147 -3.41 20.27 6.03
C MET A 147 -2.73 20.58 7.36
N ALA A 148 -1.52 21.15 7.32
CA ALA A 148 -0.77 21.51 8.53
C ALA A 148 -1.47 22.57 9.39
N GLN A 149 -2.38 23.37 8.81
CA GLN A 149 -3.23 24.32 9.54
C GLN A 149 -4.26 23.61 10.44
N VAL A 150 -4.66 22.38 10.08
CA VAL A 150 -5.57 21.54 10.88
C VAL A 150 -4.77 20.62 11.81
N SER A 151 -3.74 19.96 11.26
CA SER A 151 -2.84 19.10 12.03
C SER A 151 -1.51 18.93 11.31
N ALA A 152 -0.48 19.65 11.75
CA ALA A 152 0.88 19.51 11.24
C ALA A 152 1.42 18.06 11.32
N PRO A 153 1.21 17.29 12.41
CA PRO A 153 1.66 15.90 12.47
C PRO A 153 1.01 14.99 11.42
N VAL A 154 -0.29 15.15 11.15
CA VAL A 154 -0.97 14.35 10.11
C VAL A 154 -0.54 14.78 8.70
N ALA A 155 -0.31 16.08 8.49
CA ALA A 155 0.22 16.58 7.23
C ALA A 155 1.60 15.99 6.91
N ASP A 156 2.51 15.96 7.89
CA ASP A 156 3.83 15.34 7.74
C ASP A 156 3.72 13.84 7.45
N ALA A 157 2.86 13.12 8.19
CA ALA A 157 2.63 11.70 7.94
C ALA A 157 2.13 11.44 6.51
N VAL A 158 1.09 12.16 6.06
CA VAL A 158 0.57 12.02 4.68
C VAL A 158 1.65 12.36 3.65
N LYS A 159 2.50 13.36 3.90
CA LYS A 159 3.64 13.66 3.03
C LYS A 159 4.59 12.46 2.91
N ARG A 160 4.95 11.86 4.05
CA ARG A 160 5.86 10.69 4.09
C ARG A 160 5.26 9.49 3.35
N PHE A 161 3.94 9.25 3.45
CA PHE A 161 3.25 8.25 2.64
C PHE A 161 3.35 8.56 1.13
N ARG A 162 3.03 9.79 0.72
CA ARG A 162 3.09 10.21 -0.70
C ARG A 162 4.49 10.10 -1.29
N GLU A 163 5.52 10.34 -0.49
CA GLU A 163 6.93 10.27 -0.88
C GLU A 163 7.56 8.88 -0.70
N GLY A 164 6.82 7.90 -0.16
CA GLY A 164 7.34 6.56 0.14
C GLY A 164 8.41 6.56 1.25
N ARG A 165 8.44 7.56 2.13
CA ARG A 165 9.38 7.72 3.25
C ARG A 165 8.84 7.11 4.55
N ILE A 166 8.37 5.87 4.44
CA ILE A 166 7.79 5.08 5.54
C ILE A 166 8.65 3.82 5.73
N THR A 167 8.91 3.42 6.96
CA THR A 167 9.59 2.16 7.25
C THR A 167 8.58 1.03 7.22
N LEU A 168 8.79 0.02 6.37
CA LEU A 168 7.89 -1.12 6.22
C LEU A 168 8.51 -2.37 6.84
N HIS A 169 7.69 -3.08 7.62
CA HIS A 169 8.00 -4.39 8.19
C HIS A 169 7.12 -5.42 7.50
N PRO A 170 7.63 -6.15 6.48
CA PRO A 170 6.78 -6.98 5.64
C PRO A 170 6.10 -8.12 6.41
N GLY A 171 4.86 -8.40 6.07
CA GLY A 171 4.11 -9.55 6.55
C GLY A 171 4.55 -10.86 5.89
N GLY A 172 4.04 -11.97 6.43
CA GLY A 172 4.36 -13.31 5.95
C GLY A 172 3.70 -14.39 6.79
N GLY A 173 3.48 -15.57 6.19
CA GLY A 173 3.01 -16.74 6.94
C GLY A 173 1.61 -16.58 7.56
N GLY A 174 0.83 -15.58 7.16
CA GLY A 174 -0.49 -15.29 7.71
C GLY A 174 -0.53 -14.07 8.65
N MET A 175 0.63 -13.53 9.04
CA MET A 175 0.76 -12.31 9.83
C MET A 175 0.84 -11.10 8.91
N TYR A 176 -0.01 -10.09 9.15
CA TYR A 176 0.08 -8.80 8.44
C TYR A 176 1.42 -8.13 8.73
N GLY A 177 1.94 -7.42 7.75
CA GLY A 177 3.06 -6.51 7.96
C GLY A 177 2.63 -5.29 8.78
N THR A 178 3.61 -4.54 9.22
CA THR A 178 3.41 -3.27 9.92
C THR A 178 4.24 -2.19 9.27
N PHE A 179 4.03 -0.95 9.69
CA PHE A 179 4.80 0.19 9.23
C PHE A 179 5.06 1.13 10.40
N GLU A 180 6.10 1.95 10.25
CA GLU A 180 6.44 3.04 11.16
C GLU A 180 6.52 4.32 10.34
N ILE A 181 5.78 5.35 10.80
CA ILE A 181 5.71 6.65 10.13
C ILE A 181 6.96 7.45 10.42
#